data_AF-A0A946B410-F1
#
_entry.id   AF-A0A946B410-F1
#
_cell.length_a   1.000
_cell.length_b   1.000
_cell.length_c   1.000
_cell.angle_alpha   90.00
_cell.angle_beta   90.00
_cell.angle_gamma   90.00
#
_symmetry.space_group_name_H-M   'P 1'
#
loop_
_entity.id
_entity.type
_entity.pdbx_description
1 polymer ?
#
loop_
_entity_poly.entity_id
_entity_poly.type
_entity_poly.pdbx_seq_one_letter_code
_entity_poly.pdbx_strand_id
1 'polypeptide(L)' 'MMYEDLVKDRFLFGSPEEISEQIIDIITRFGVNHFVFGVQYPGMPQSMVLDEMQLLAEEVFPAVRSGV' A
#
# COMPACT_ATOMS: atom_id res chain seq x y z
N MET A 1 10.76 -19.41 -12.49
CA MET A 1 10.08 -18.18 -12.02
C MET A 1 11.16 -17.18 -11.68
N MET A 2 11.09 -15.98 -12.24
CA MET A 2 12.10 -14.94 -12.02
C MET A 2 11.85 -14.25 -10.68
N TYR A 3 12.84 -13.59 -10.08
CA TYR A 3 12.68 -12.87 -8.80
C TYR A 3 11.50 -11.88 -8.83
N GLU A 4 11.30 -11.19 -9.96
CA GLU A 4 10.23 -10.23 -10.17
C GLU A 4 8.83 -10.86 -10.02
N ASP A 5 8.65 -12.11 -10.45
CA ASP A 5 7.38 -12.83 -10.31
C ASP A 5 7.04 -13.13 -8.84
N LEU A 6 8.06 -13.26 -7.98
CA LEU A 6 7.89 -13.57 -6.57
C LEU A 6 7.59 -12.33 -5.72
N VAL A 7 7.99 -11.15 -6.19
CA VAL A 7 7.76 -9.87 -5.50
C VAL A 7 6.41 -9.27 -5.87
N LYS A 8 5.91 -9.58 -7.07
CA LYS A 8 4.62 -9.09 -7.57
C LYS A 8 3.48 -9.35 -6.58
N ASP A 9 2.71 -8.30 -6.30
CA ASP A 9 1.56 -8.27 -5.39
C ASP A 9 1.90 -8.54 -3.90
N ARG A 10 3.18 -8.63 -3.49
CA ARG A 10 3.57 -8.88 -2.09
C ARG A 10 3.90 -7.63 -1.30
N PHE A 11 4.32 -6.59 -1.98
CA PHE A 11 4.68 -5.32 -1.36
C PHE A 11 4.10 -4.18 -2.20
N LEU A 12 3.61 -3.17 -1.49
CA LEU A 12 3.14 -1.93 -2.07
C LEU A 12 4.25 -0.90 -1.93
N PHE A 13 4.81 -0.45 -3.05
CA PHE A 13 5.83 0.58 -3.09
C PHE A 13 5.49 1.60 -4.17
N GLY A 14 5.74 2.87 -3.89
CA GLY A 14 5.46 3.97 -4.81
C GLY A 14 5.00 5.23 -4.13
N SER A 15 4.55 6.19 -4.94
CA SER A 15 3.84 7.38 -4.50
C SER A 15 2.45 7.03 -3.94
N PRO A 16 1.79 7.93 -3.19
CA PRO A 16 0.42 7.70 -2.72
C PRO A 16 -0.57 7.33 -3.83
N GLU A 17 -0.42 7.89 -5.02
CA GLU A 17 -1.22 7.56 -6.22
C GLU A 17 -0.96 6.12 -6.67
N GLU A 18 0.31 5.75 -6.86
CA GLU A 18 0.70 4.39 -7.27
C GLU A 18 0.25 3.33 -6.25
N ILE A 19 0.30 3.65 -4.96
CA ILE A 19 -0.20 2.75 -3.90
C ILE A 19 -1.72 2.62 -3.96
N SER A 20 -2.44 3.71 -4.21
CA SER A 20 -3.90 3.70 -4.29
C SER A 20 -4.40 2.85 -5.46
N GLU A 21 -3.78 3.00 -6.63
CA GLU A 21 -4.05 2.18 -7.81
C GLU A 21 -3.80 0.68 -7.53
N GLN A 22 -2.69 0.34 -6.86
CA GLN A 22 -2.39 -1.04 -6.49
C GLN A 22 -3.43 -1.62 -5.53
N ILE A 23 -3.91 -0.85 -4.54
CA ILE A 23 -4.97 -1.30 -3.63
C ILE A 23 -6.28 -1.52 -4.38
N ILE A 24 -6.65 -0.59 -5.28
CA ILE A 24 -7.86 -0.71 -6.10
C ILE A 24 -7.80 -1.94 -7.01
N ASP A 25 -6.64 -2.24 -7.61
CA ASP A 25 -6.42 -3.46 -8.40
C ASP A 25 -6.65 -4.72 -7.54
N ILE A 26 -6.12 -4.76 -6.32
CA ILE A 26 -6.32 -5.87 -5.38
C ILE A 26 -7.81 -6.02 -5.02
N ILE A 27 -8.52 -4.93 -4.70
CA ILE A 27 -9.97 -4.94 -4.42
C ILE A 27 -10.73 -5.50 -5.63
N THR A 28 -10.41 -5.02 -6.83
CA THR A 28 -11.10 -5.37 -8.07
C THR A 28 -10.87 -6.84 -8.44
N ARG A 29 -9.65 -7.33 -8.29
CA ARG A 29 -9.27 -8.71 -8.65
C ARG A 29 -9.79 -9.74 -7.66
N PHE A 30 -9.79 -9.43 -6.36
CA PHE A 30 -10.02 -10.42 -5.31
C PHE A 30 -11.28 -10.19 -4.48
N GLY A 31 -11.94 -9.03 -4.62
CA GLY A 31 -13.15 -8.69 -3.86
C GLY A 31 -12.91 -8.49 -2.37
N VAL A 32 -11.66 -8.26 -1.95
CA VAL A 32 -11.30 -8.01 -0.55
C VAL A 32 -11.72 -6.61 -0.13
N ASN A 33 -12.10 -6.45 1.13
CA ASN A 33 -12.57 -5.18 1.69
C ASN A 33 -11.93 -4.81 3.04
N HIS A 34 -10.98 -5.63 3.50
CA HIS A 34 -10.25 -5.42 4.74
C HIS A 34 -8.77 -5.68 4.51
N PHE A 35 -7.94 -4.72 4.90
CA PHE A 35 -6.50 -4.73 4.68
C PHE A 35 -5.76 -4.56 6.01
N VAL A 36 -4.64 -5.27 6.15
CA VAL A 36 -3.71 -5.13 7.28
C VAL A 36 -2.34 -4.85 6.70
N PHE A 37 -1.77 -3.67 6.99
CA PHE A 37 -0.49 -3.24 6.44
C PHE A 37 0.63 -3.33 7.48
N GLY A 38 1.73 -3.97 7.09
CA GLY A 38 3.00 -3.90 7.83
C GLY A 38 3.85 -2.78 7.25
N VAL A 39 3.80 -1.59 7.85
CA VAL A 39 4.51 -0.39 7.36
C VAL A 39 5.91 -0.22 7.95
N GLN A 40 6.23 -0.94 9.04
CA GLN A 40 7.54 -0.85 9.67
C GLN A 40 8.52 -1.91 9.14
N TYR A 41 9.64 -1.45 8.58
CA TYR A 41 10.76 -2.30 8.22
C TYR A 41 11.83 -2.39 9.33
N PRO A 42 12.60 -3.49 9.42
CA PRO A 42 13.72 -3.60 10.35
C PRO A 42 14.72 -2.44 10.18
N GLY A 43 15.00 -1.72 11.26
CA GLY A 43 15.93 -0.58 11.26
C GLY A 43 15.32 0.76 10.83
N MET A 44 14.04 0.79 10.47
CA MET A 44 13.34 2.02 10.11
C MET A 44 13.14 2.92 11.35
N PRO A 45 13.49 4.22 11.29
CA PRO A 45 13.19 5.16 12.36
C PRO A 45 11.68 5.28 12.60
N GLN A 46 11.28 5.38 13.87
CA GLN A 46 9.86 5.48 14.22
C GLN A 46 9.17 6.70 13.60
N SER A 47 9.87 7.82 13.43
CA SER A 47 9.32 9.02 12.79
C SER A 47 8.85 8.71 11.36
N MET A 48 9.63 7.95 10.61
CA MET A 48 9.29 7.57 9.23
C MET A 48 8.05 6.68 9.18
N VAL A 49 7.89 5.78 10.17
CA VAL A 49 6.67 4.94 10.28
C VAL A 49 5.44 5.82 10.53
N LEU A 50 5.56 6.82 11.40
CA LEU A 50 4.46 7.75 11.68
C LEU A 50 4.12 8.62 10.48
N ASP A 51 5.13 9.10 9.76
CA ASP A 51 4.96 9.86 8.51
C ASP A 51 4.24 9.02 7.44
N GLU A 52 4.61 7.74 7.28
CA GLU A 52 3.94 6.81 6.36
C GLU A 52 2.49 6.54 6.77
N MET A 53 2.23 6.34 8.07
CA MET A 53 0.86 6.20 8.57
C MET A 53 0.00 7.43 8.29
N GLN A 54 0.59 8.64 8.38
CA GLN A 54 -0.10 9.87 8.05
C GLN A 54 -0.42 9.97 6.55
N LEU A 55 0.54 9.66 5.68
CA LEU A 55 0.32 9.60 4.22
C LEU A 55 -0.80 8.60 3.85
N LEU A 56 -0.80 7.43 4.49
CA LEU A 56 -1.85 6.43 4.28
C LEU A 56 -3.23 6.98 4.68
N ALA A 57 -3.32 7.67 5.81
CA ALA A 57 -4.57 8.20 6.34
C ALA A 57 -5.12 9.40 5.54
N GLU A 58 -4.23 10.30 5.12
CA GLU A 58 -4.58 11.60 4.53
C GLU A 58 -4.64 11.58 2.99
N GLU A 59 -3.88 10.71 2.33
CA GLU A 59 -3.79 10.67 0.87
C GLU A 59 -4.32 9.35 0.31
N VAL A 60 -3.77 8.21 0.74
CA VAL A 60 -4.05 6.90 0.11
C VAL A 60 -5.47 6.40 0.40
N PHE A 61 -5.88 6.32 1.66
CA PHE A 61 -7.20 5.76 1.97
C PHE A 61 -8.37 6.62 1.44
N PRO A 62 -8.28 7.96 1.44
CA PRO A 62 -9.24 8.80 0.72
C PRO A 62 -9.31 8.48 -0.77
N ALA A 63 -8.15 8.44 -1.45
CA ALA A 63 -8.00 8.10 -2.87
C ALA A 63 -8.67 6.75 -3.23
N VAL A 64 -8.33 5.69 -2.48
CA VAL A 64 -8.94 4.36 -2.63
C VAL A 64 -10.46 4.37 -2.45
N ARG A 65 -10.98 5.14 -1.49
CA ARG A 65 -12.45 5.26 -1.27
C ARG A 65 -13.14 6.03 -2.40
N SER A 66 -12.45 6.97 -3.04
CA SER A 66 -12.95 7.63 -4.27
C SER A 66 -12.78 6.78 -5.52
N GLY A 67 -11.98 5.73 -5.48
CA GLY A 67 -11.69 4.84 -6.61
C GLY A 67 -10.60 5.35 -7.56
N VAL A 68 -9.70 6.21 -7.05
CA VAL A 68 -8.54 6.79 -7.75
C VAL A 68 -7.45 7.11 -6.76
#